data_AF-A0A661P2H6-F1
#
_entry.id   AF-A0A661P2H6-F1
#
_cell.length_a   1.000
_cell.length_b   1.000
_cell.length_c   1.000
_cell.angle_alpha   90.00
_cell.angle_beta   90.00
_cell.angle_gamma   90.00
#
_symmetry.space_group_name_H-M   'P 1'
#
loop_
_entity.id
_entity.type
_entity.pdbx_description
1 polymer ?
#
loop_
_entity_poly.entity_id
_entity_poly.type
_entity_poly.pdbx_seq_one_letter_code
_entity_poly.pdbx_strand_id
1 'polypeptide(L)'
;FKPCLIRLPESRKETLLDSIDREKEHRIIEQIKNNFHDSKRASDNKIKVLESVNLRAMMDNKVHELKRQPKICHLQFFNTVVTPSGIFHCPAFRGVEQAKLAEFKGYAGKENFDQTLKNLTHSIAAFNAEKECSVVGCFYHHVNWWIENFIHSDKSVEEIEEIQDDDFFL
;
A
#
# COMPACT_ATOMS: atom_id res chain seq x y z
N PHE A 1 12.13 16.23 0.50
CA PHE A 1 12.22 15.78 -0.90
C PHE A 1 12.30 14.27 -0.91
N LYS A 2 11.36 13.54 -1.55
CA LYS A 2 11.38 12.08 -1.67
C LYS A 2 11.89 11.75 -3.09
N PRO A 3 13.19 11.52 -3.29
CA PRO A 3 13.81 11.48 -4.63
C PRO A 3 13.26 10.36 -5.53
N CYS A 4 12.65 9.34 -4.93
CA CYS A 4 12.14 8.15 -5.60
C CYS A 4 10.61 8.13 -5.77
N LEU A 5 9.87 9.08 -5.19
CA LEU A 5 8.40 9.12 -5.23
C LEU A 5 7.94 10.21 -6.20
N ILE A 6 7.26 9.80 -7.27
CA ILE A 6 6.76 10.69 -8.32
C ILE A 6 5.23 10.65 -8.29
N ARG A 7 4.59 11.81 -8.45
CA ARG A 7 3.14 11.88 -8.63
C ARG A 7 2.82 12.03 -10.12
N LEU A 8 2.09 11.07 -10.67
CA LEU A 8 1.72 11.07 -12.08
C LEU A 8 0.71 12.20 -12.35
N PRO A 9 0.96 13.11 -13.32
CA PRO A 9 0.07 14.24 -13.57
C PRO A 9 -1.37 13.84 -13.94
N GLU A 10 -1.50 12.79 -14.75
CA GLU A 10 -2.78 12.35 -15.32
C GLU A 10 -3.66 11.63 -14.29
N SER A 11 -3.08 10.65 -13.59
CA SER A 11 -3.82 9.80 -12.65
C SER A 11 -3.77 10.28 -11.21
N ARG A 12 -2.89 11.24 -10.90
CA ARG A 12 -2.54 11.71 -9.54
C ARG A 12 -2.02 10.62 -8.61
N LYS A 13 -1.77 9.41 -9.11
CA LYS A 13 -1.20 8.27 -8.37
C LYS A 13 0.26 8.56 -8.02
N GLU A 14 0.70 8.08 -6.88
CA GLU A 14 2.12 8.10 -6.49
C GLU A 14 2.80 6.79 -6.93
N THR A 15 3.93 6.90 -7.61
CA THR A 15 4.73 5.76 -8.10
C THR A 15 6.17 5.86 -7.62
N LEU A 16 6.79 4.69 -7.40
CA LEU A 16 8.21 4.59 -7.08
C LEU A 16 9.01 4.33 -8.35
N LEU A 17 10.08 5.11 -8.51
CA LEU A 17 11.13 4.90 -9.52
C LEU A 17 10.56 4.77 -10.95
N ASP A 18 9.65 5.66 -11.33
CA ASP A 18 9.06 5.64 -12.66
C ASP A 18 9.94 6.38 -13.68
N SER A 19 10.22 5.73 -14.80
CA SER A 19 10.99 6.29 -15.93
C SER A 19 12.36 6.88 -15.54
N ILE A 20 13.02 6.31 -14.52
CA ILE A 20 14.37 6.69 -14.11
C ILE A 20 15.39 5.84 -14.88
N ASP A 21 16.47 6.47 -15.33
CA ASP A 21 17.61 5.77 -15.91
C ASP A 21 18.21 4.73 -14.93
N ARG A 22 18.61 3.56 -15.42
CA ARG A 22 19.07 2.44 -14.57
C ARG A 22 20.30 2.78 -13.74
N GLU A 23 21.26 3.54 -14.27
CA GLU A 23 22.44 3.95 -13.50
C GLU A 23 22.06 4.92 -12.40
N LYS A 24 21.15 5.85 -12.70
CA LYS A 24 20.60 6.78 -11.71
C LYS A 24 19.81 6.04 -10.62
N GLU A 25 18.98 5.08 -10.99
CA GLU A 25 18.25 4.23 -10.04
C GLU A 25 19.21 3.49 -9.12
N HIS A 26 20.23 2.82 -9.68
CA HIS A 26 21.24 2.11 -8.91
C HIS A 26 21.95 3.02 -7.91
N ARG A 27 22.39 4.22 -8.34
CA ARG A 27 23.02 5.21 -7.45
C ARG A 27 22.11 5.63 -6.31
N ILE A 28 20.81 5.84 -6.58
CA ILE A 28 19.83 6.20 -5.54
C ILE A 28 19.69 5.05 -4.54
N ILE A 29 19.55 3.81 -5.02
CA ILE A 29 19.40 2.62 -4.16
C ILE A 29 20.64 2.43 -3.28
N GLU A 30 21.85 2.53 -3.83
CA GLU A 30 23.09 2.40 -3.06
C GLU A 30 23.26 3.51 -2.03
N GLN A 31 22.90 4.75 -2.37
CA GLN A 31 22.91 5.85 -1.41
C GLN A 31 21.91 5.61 -0.26
N ILE A 32 20.72 5.08 -0.56
CA ILE A 32 19.71 4.73 0.44
C ILE A 32 20.23 3.61 1.36
N LYS A 33 20.82 2.55 0.81
CA LYS A 33 21.41 1.44 1.59
C LYS A 33 22.49 1.94 2.55
N ASN A 34 23.42 2.75 2.07
CA ASN A 34 24.50 3.29 2.90
C ASN A 34 23.96 4.11 4.06
N ASN A 35 23.07 5.07 3.78
CA ASN A 35 22.44 5.89 4.83
C ASN A 35 21.61 5.06 5.82
N PHE A 36 20.96 3.99 5.34
CA PHE A 36 20.20 3.09 6.19
C PHE A 36 21.10 2.31 7.15
N HIS A 37 22.22 1.76 6.65
CA HIS A 37 23.21 1.10 7.49
C HIS A 37 23.86 2.05 8.49
N ASP A 38 24.18 3.29 8.08
CA ASP A 38 24.69 4.32 8.98
C ASP A 38 23.70 4.65 10.10
N SER A 39 22.41 4.76 9.77
CA SER A 39 21.36 5.01 10.75
C SER A 39 21.22 3.86 11.75
N LYS A 40 21.28 2.60 11.29
CA LYS A 40 21.26 1.42 12.17
C LYS A 40 22.49 1.35 13.07
N ARG A 41 23.67 1.74 12.58
CA ARG A 41 24.89 1.80 13.40
C ARG A 41 24.81 2.91 14.45
N ALA A 42 24.37 4.10 14.05
CA ALA A 42 24.25 5.25 14.93
C ALA A 42 23.17 5.06 16.02
N SER A 43 22.14 4.24 15.77
CA SER A 43 21.13 3.95 16.78
C SER A 43 21.64 3.09 17.94
N ASP A 44 22.76 2.37 17.78
CA ASP A 44 23.41 1.60 18.85
C ASP A 44 22.41 0.68 19.61
N ASN A 45 21.46 0.08 18.88
CA ASN A 45 20.34 -0.70 19.41
C ASN A 45 19.44 0.01 20.45
N LYS A 46 19.60 1.33 20.65
CA LYS A 46 18.75 2.15 21.52
C LYS A 46 17.45 2.59 20.84
N ILE A 47 17.40 2.52 19.51
CA ILE A 47 16.23 2.85 18.69
C ILE A 47 15.95 1.69 17.73
N LYS A 48 14.73 1.16 17.75
CA LYS A 48 14.24 0.19 16.75
C LYS A 48 14.05 0.92 15.43
N VAL A 49 14.81 0.53 14.40
CA VAL A 49 14.64 1.05 13.04
C VAL A 49 13.70 0.11 12.28
N LEU A 50 12.50 0.59 11.97
CA LEU A 50 11.50 -0.16 11.22
C LEU A 50 11.65 0.05 9.71
N GLU A 51 11.59 -1.04 8.96
CA GLU A 51 11.74 -1.03 7.51
C GLU A 51 10.39 -1.18 6.83
N SER A 52 9.98 -0.17 6.06
CA SER A 52 8.78 -0.31 5.23
C SER A 52 8.95 -1.38 4.15
N VAL A 53 7.85 -2.05 3.78
CA VAL A 53 7.80 -3.03 2.67
C VAL A 53 8.41 -2.46 1.39
N ASN A 54 8.08 -1.21 1.06
CA ASN A 54 8.59 -0.52 -0.11
C ASN A 54 10.11 -0.28 -0.05
N LEU A 55 10.66 0.01 1.13
CA LEU A 55 12.10 0.18 1.32
C LEU A 55 12.84 -1.15 1.11
N ARG A 56 12.35 -2.25 1.71
CA ARG A 56 12.92 -3.60 1.52
C ARG A 56 12.92 -3.99 0.05
N ALA A 57 11.77 -3.88 -0.61
CA ALA A 57 11.65 -4.18 -2.04
C ALA A 57 12.55 -3.30 -2.90
N MET A 58 12.77 -2.03 -2.54
CA MET A 58 13.71 -1.16 -3.24
C MET A 58 15.16 -1.62 -3.09
N MET A 59 15.59 -1.95 -1.87
CA MET A 59 16.96 -2.43 -1.62
C MET A 59 17.25 -3.76 -2.34
N ASP A 60 16.22 -4.60 -2.52
CA ASP A 60 16.30 -5.89 -3.20
C ASP A 60 16.05 -5.83 -4.72
N ASN A 61 15.80 -4.64 -5.29
CA ASN A 61 15.39 -4.46 -6.70
C ASN A 61 14.08 -5.17 -7.09
N LYS A 62 13.17 -5.35 -6.13
CA LYS A 62 11.88 -6.05 -6.26
C LYS A 62 10.66 -5.13 -6.29
N VAL A 63 10.83 -3.82 -6.47
CA VAL A 63 9.69 -2.86 -6.53
C VAL A 63 8.64 -3.24 -7.57
N HIS A 64 9.08 -3.83 -8.68
CA HIS A 64 8.20 -4.29 -9.75
C HIS A 64 7.24 -5.42 -9.32
N GLU A 65 7.60 -6.20 -8.30
CA GLU A 65 6.74 -7.24 -7.72
C GLU A 65 5.57 -6.60 -6.96
N LEU A 66 5.81 -5.51 -6.23
CA LEU A 66 4.79 -4.79 -5.47
C LEU A 66 3.70 -4.15 -6.36
N LYS A 67 3.99 -3.97 -7.65
CA LYS A 67 3.04 -3.47 -8.66
C LYS A 67 2.13 -4.57 -9.21
N ARG A 68 2.39 -5.84 -8.90
CA ARG A 68 1.56 -6.98 -9.29
C ARG A 68 0.62 -7.33 -8.13
N GLN A 69 -0.66 -7.09 -8.35
CA GLN A 69 -1.70 -7.33 -7.35
C GLN A 69 -2.69 -8.37 -7.90
N PRO A 70 -3.38 -9.13 -7.01
CA PRO A 70 -4.54 -9.90 -7.42
C PRO A 70 -5.62 -9.00 -8.01
N LYS A 71 -6.60 -9.59 -8.71
CA LYS A 71 -7.70 -8.82 -9.31
C LYS A 71 -8.54 -8.09 -8.26
N ILE A 72 -8.80 -8.75 -7.12
CA ILE A 72 -9.51 -8.21 -5.96
C ILE A 72 -8.50 -7.69 -4.95
N CYS A 73 -8.65 -6.44 -4.51
CA CYS A 73 -7.86 -5.91 -3.39
C CYS A 73 -8.54 -6.27 -2.06
N HIS A 74 -8.08 -7.36 -1.43
CA HIS A 74 -8.64 -7.84 -0.16
C HIS A 74 -8.56 -6.83 0.98
N LEU A 75 -7.59 -5.91 0.94
CA LEU A 75 -7.49 -4.87 1.96
C LEU A 75 -8.61 -3.84 1.94
N GLN A 76 -9.38 -3.72 0.86
CA GLN A 76 -10.56 -2.84 0.82
C GLN A 76 -11.66 -3.31 1.79
N PHE A 77 -11.70 -4.59 2.15
CA PHE A 77 -12.67 -5.12 3.11
C PHE A 77 -12.35 -4.68 4.55
N PHE A 78 -11.09 -4.44 4.85
CA PHE A 78 -10.61 -4.19 6.20
C PHE A 78 -10.28 -2.71 6.45
N ASN A 79 -9.90 -2.00 5.40
CA ASN A 79 -9.33 -0.66 5.54
C ASN A 79 -9.97 0.34 4.58
N THR A 80 -10.35 1.47 5.16
CA THR A 80 -10.61 2.72 4.44
C THR A 80 -9.73 3.82 5.02
N VAL A 81 -9.57 4.92 4.28
CA VAL A 81 -8.70 6.03 4.65
C VAL A 81 -9.54 7.26 4.85
N VAL A 82 -9.55 7.78 6.07
CA VAL A 82 -10.20 9.04 6.40
C VAL A 82 -9.18 10.16 6.31
N THR A 83 -9.46 11.18 5.49
CA THR A 83 -8.66 12.39 5.37
C THR A 83 -9.56 13.63 5.43
N PRO A 84 -8.99 14.84 5.62
CA PRO A 84 -9.77 16.07 5.52
C PRO A 84 -10.44 16.28 4.15
N SER A 85 -9.94 15.64 3.09
CA SER A 85 -10.48 15.77 1.73
C SER A 85 -11.46 14.66 1.34
N GLY A 86 -11.75 13.72 2.24
CA GLY A 86 -12.69 12.63 1.98
C GLY A 86 -12.28 11.30 2.58
N ILE A 87 -13.10 10.30 2.28
CA ILE A 87 -12.87 8.90 2.63
C ILE A 87 -12.51 8.15 1.36
N PHE A 88 -11.44 7.36 1.38
CA PHE A 88 -10.93 6.64 0.21
C PHE A 88 -10.76 5.16 0.51
N HIS A 89 -10.83 4.31 -0.52
CA HIS A 89 -10.66 2.86 -0.36
C HIS A 89 -9.19 2.40 -0.21
N CYS A 90 -8.21 3.29 -0.41
CA CYS A 90 -6.80 2.94 -0.51
C CYS A 90 -5.91 4.15 -0.17
N PRO A 91 -4.94 4.00 0.75
CA PRO A 91 -3.98 5.05 1.08
C PRO A 91 -3.16 5.56 -0.10
N ALA A 92 -2.76 4.68 -1.02
CA ALA A 92 -1.98 5.08 -2.20
C ALA A 92 -2.80 5.86 -3.24
N PHE A 93 -4.13 5.82 -3.14
CA PHE A 93 -5.06 6.54 -4.01
C PHE A 93 -5.76 7.69 -3.27
N ARG A 94 -5.23 8.13 -2.13
CA ARG A 94 -5.76 9.31 -1.44
C ARG A 94 -5.76 10.54 -2.36
N GLY A 95 -6.90 11.20 -2.50
CA GLY A 95 -7.08 12.34 -3.41
C GLY A 95 -7.18 11.97 -4.90
N VAL A 96 -7.40 10.70 -5.22
CA VAL A 96 -7.80 10.22 -6.55
C VAL A 96 -9.32 9.99 -6.52
N GLU A 97 -10.08 10.63 -7.41
CA GLU A 97 -11.55 10.60 -7.37
C GLU A 97 -12.12 9.19 -7.56
N GLN A 98 -11.49 8.37 -8.40
CA GLN A 98 -11.89 6.97 -8.63
C GLN A 98 -11.82 6.11 -7.36
N ALA A 99 -11.04 6.54 -6.36
CA ALA A 99 -10.88 5.85 -5.08
C ALA A 99 -11.72 6.45 -3.95
N LYS A 100 -12.40 7.57 -4.21
CA LYS A 100 -13.16 8.31 -3.21
C LYS A 100 -14.49 7.59 -2.94
N LEU A 101 -14.70 7.25 -1.68
CA LEU A 101 -15.92 6.62 -1.18
C LEU A 101 -16.93 7.65 -0.70
N ALA A 102 -16.47 8.75 -0.10
CA ALA A 102 -17.32 9.84 0.39
C ALA A 102 -16.50 11.10 0.67
N GLU A 103 -17.20 12.20 0.97
CA GLU A 103 -16.60 13.40 1.55
C GLU A 103 -16.20 13.21 3.03
N PHE A 104 -15.59 14.23 3.63
CA PHE A 104 -15.09 14.18 5.02
C PHE A 104 -16.14 13.85 6.09
N LYS A 105 -17.44 14.00 5.79
CA LYS A 105 -18.56 13.62 6.67
C LYS A 105 -19.13 12.23 6.38
N GLY A 106 -18.50 11.42 5.52
CA GLY A 106 -19.07 10.15 5.07
C GLY A 106 -19.37 9.14 6.18
N TYR A 107 -18.70 9.21 7.33
CA TYR A 107 -19.03 8.38 8.50
C TYR A 107 -19.85 9.12 9.57
N ALA A 108 -20.26 10.36 9.32
CA ALA A 108 -21.03 11.15 10.28
C ALA A 108 -22.53 10.87 10.14
N GLY A 109 -23.07 10.11 11.08
CA GLY A 109 -24.49 9.77 11.14
C GLY A 109 -24.88 8.60 10.23
N LYS A 110 -26.03 7.99 10.52
CA LYS A 110 -26.46 6.72 9.91
C LYS A 110 -26.58 6.81 8.39
N GLU A 111 -27.19 7.88 7.87
CA GLU A 111 -27.43 8.03 6.43
C GLU A 111 -26.13 8.10 5.62
N ASN A 112 -25.20 8.95 6.03
CA ASN A 112 -23.89 9.07 5.35
C ASN A 112 -23.10 7.77 5.46
N PHE A 113 -23.13 7.13 6.64
CA PHE A 113 -22.45 5.87 6.88
C PHE A 113 -22.97 4.77 5.94
N ASP A 114 -24.30 4.61 5.83
CA ASP A 114 -24.93 3.64 4.96
C ASP A 114 -24.58 3.90 3.48
N GLN A 115 -24.54 5.17 3.06
CA GLN A 115 -24.13 5.52 1.70
C GLN A 115 -22.65 5.23 1.44
N THR A 116 -21.77 5.54 2.40
CA THR A 116 -20.34 5.24 2.28
C THR A 116 -20.10 3.73 2.21
N LEU A 117 -20.86 2.93 2.97
CA LEU A 117 -20.79 1.48 2.90
C LEU A 117 -21.24 0.94 1.54
N LYS A 118 -22.33 1.47 0.97
CA LYS A 118 -22.75 1.13 -0.40
C LYS A 118 -21.67 1.45 -1.44
N ASN A 119 -21.03 2.61 -1.32
CA ASN A 119 -19.95 3.02 -2.21
C ASN A 119 -18.72 2.11 -2.04
N LEU A 120 -18.39 1.70 -0.81
CA LEU A 120 -17.33 0.73 -0.55
C LEU A 120 -17.63 -0.63 -1.19
N THR A 121 -18.84 -1.16 -1.00
CA THR A 121 -19.26 -2.43 -1.61
C THR A 121 -19.17 -2.38 -3.14
N HIS A 122 -19.65 -1.29 -3.74
CA HIS A 122 -19.52 -1.10 -5.18
C HIS A 122 -18.05 -1.06 -5.61
N SER A 123 -17.22 -0.34 -4.85
CA SER A 123 -15.80 -0.20 -5.15
C SER A 123 -15.06 -1.54 -5.07
N ILE A 124 -15.32 -2.36 -4.04
CA ILE A 124 -14.77 -3.72 -3.91
C ILE A 124 -15.11 -4.59 -5.13
N ALA A 125 -16.35 -4.48 -5.63
CA ALA A 125 -16.80 -5.29 -6.76
C ALA A 125 -16.25 -4.80 -8.12
N ALA A 126 -16.10 -3.49 -8.30
CA ALA A 126 -15.77 -2.88 -9.58
C ALA A 126 -14.27 -2.58 -9.76
N PHE A 127 -13.54 -2.34 -8.69
CA PHE A 127 -12.13 -1.98 -8.74
C PHE A 127 -11.26 -3.19 -9.11
N ASN A 128 -10.56 -3.11 -10.24
CA ASN A 128 -9.62 -4.13 -10.67
C ASN A 128 -8.20 -3.75 -10.23
N ALA A 129 -7.73 -4.33 -9.12
CA ALA A 129 -6.45 -3.99 -8.54
C ALA A 129 -5.25 -4.43 -9.40
N GLU A 130 -5.34 -5.54 -10.12
CA GLU A 130 -4.32 -5.98 -11.09
C GLU A 130 -4.03 -4.89 -12.12
N LYS A 131 -5.08 -4.23 -12.64
CA LYS A 131 -4.94 -3.14 -13.62
C LYS A 131 -4.59 -1.82 -12.95
N GLU A 132 -5.37 -1.41 -11.95
CA GLU A 132 -5.28 -0.06 -11.38
C GLU A 132 -4.01 0.16 -10.57
N CYS A 133 -3.49 -0.88 -9.92
CA CYS A 133 -2.30 -0.83 -9.07
C CYS A 133 -0.99 -1.17 -9.82
N SER A 134 -1.05 -1.46 -11.12
CA SER A 134 0.11 -1.82 -11.98
C SER A 134 1.26 -0.81 -11.99
N VAL A 135 1.02 0.41 -11.53
CA VAL A 135 2.01 1.49 -11.43
C VAL A 135 2.29 1.91 -9.98
N VAL A 136 1.60 1.33 -9.01
CA VAL A 136 1.66 1.72 -7.59
C VAL A 136 2.40 0.65 -6.79
N GLY A 137 3.43 1.04 -6.05
CA GLY A 137 4.10 0.16 -5.09
C GLY A 137 3.20 -0.10 -3.88
N CYS A 138 2.43 -1.19 -3.91
CA CYS A 138 1.45 -1.51 -2.89
C CYS A 138 2.13 -2.01 -1.60
N PHE A 139 1.95 -1.27 -0.50
CA PHE A 139 2.44 -1.66 0.83
C PHE A 139 1.70 -2.88 1.37
N TYR A 140 0.44 -3.10 0.95
CA TYR A 140 -0.36 -4.28 1.28
C TYR A 140 -0.11 -5.49 0.37
N HIS A 141 0.89 -5.46 -0.52
CA HIS A 141 1.14 -6.52 -1.51
C HIS A 141 1.16 -7.93 -0.91
N HIS A 142 1.93 -8.13 0.18
CA HIS A 142 2.07 -9.44 0.79
C HIS A 142 0.76 -9.95 1.40
N VAL A 143 0.02 -9.08 2.10
CA VAL A 143 -1.25 -9.45 2.73
C VAL A 143 -2.32 -9.72 1.68
N ASN A 144 -2.41 -8.91 0.62
CA ASN A 144 -3.32 -9.19 -0.49
C ASN A 144 -3.08 -10.57 -1.10
N TRP A 145 -1.82 -10.91 -1.42
CA TRP A 145 -1.50 -12.23 -1.96
C TRP A 145 -1.68 -13.35 -0.96
N TRP A 146 -1.39 -13.12 0.32
CA TRP A 146 -1.65 -14.10 1.37
C TRP A 146 -3.15 -14.44 1.46
N ILE A 147 -4.04 -13.44 1.49
CA ILE A 147 -5.48 -13.65 1.51
C ILE A 147 -5.96 -14.32 0.20
N GLU A 148 -5.51 -13.83 -0.96
CA GLU A 148 -5.86 -14.43 -2.26
C GLU A 148 -5.48 -15.92 -2.29
N ASN A 149 -4.25 -16.26 -1.92
CA ASN A 149 -3.77 -17.63 -1.90
C ASN A 149 -4.52 -18.48 -0.87
N PHE A 150 -4.89 -17.91 0.28
CA PHE A 150 -5.67 -18.60 1.29
C PHE A 150 -7.09 -18.93 0.78
N ILE A 151 -7.77 -17.97 0.14
CA ILE A 151 -9.09 -18.16 -0.47
C ILE A 151 -9.08 -19.28 -1.52
N HIS A 152 -7.99 -19.41 -2.29
CA HIS A 152 -7.82 -20.47 -3.29
C HIS A 152 -7.21 -21.76 -2.73
N SER A 153 -7.00 -21.86 -1.41
CA SER A 153 -6.48 -23.06 -0.76
C SER A 153 -7.61 -23.87 -0.11
N ASP A 154 -7.35 -25.15 0.17
CA ASP A 154 -8.26 -26.02 0.93
C ASP A 154 -8.06 -25.88 2.46
N LYS A 155 -7.27 -24.91 2.92
CA LYS A 155 -6.93 -24.75 4.34
C LYS A 155 -8.09 -24.13 5.12
N SER A 156 -8.27 -24.59 6.35
CA SER A 156 -9.24 -24.00 7.27
C SER A 156 -8.69 -22.74 7.94
N VAL A 157 -9.57 -21.83 8.36
CA VAL A 157 -9.17 -20.60 9.09
C VAL A 157 -8.53 -20.97 10.44
N GLU A 158 -8.95 -22.08 11.04
CA GLU A 158 -8.41 -22.64 12.27
C GLU A 158 -6.96 -23.13 12.13
N GLU A 159 -6.46 -23.29 10.89
CA GLU A 159 -5.07 -23.68 10.60
C GLU A 159 -4.15 -22.48 10.42
N ILE A 160 -4.67 -21.25 10.46
CA ILE A 160 -3.88 -20.03 10.35
C ILE A 160 -3.09 -19.85 11.65
N GLU A 161 -1.77 -19.75 11.54
CA GLU A 161 -0.88 -19.53 12.67
C GLU A 161 -1.16 -18.18 13.35
N GLU A 162 -1.33 -18.20 14.68
CA GLU A 162 -1.42 -16.98 15.46
C GLU A 162 -0.06 -16.26 15.47
N ILE A 163 -0.01 -15.09 14.85
CA ILE A 163 1.20 -14.25 14.83
C ILE A 163 1.30 -13.52 16.17
N GLN A 164 2.43 -13.70 16.87
CA GLN A 164 2.70 -13.03 18.16
C GLN A 164 3.19 -11.57 18.02
N ASP A 165 3.49 -11.10 16.80
CA ASP A 165 4.14 -9.82 16.56
C ASP A 165 3.14 -8.68 16.30
N ASP A 166 3.29 -7.58 17.05
CA ASP A 166 2.37 -6.44 17.14
C ASP A 166 2.71 -5.30 16.16
N ASP A 167 3.37 -5.57 15.03
CA ASP A 167 3.75 -4.53 14.07
C ASP A 167 2.58 -4.19 13.12
N PHE A 168 1.49 -3.66 13.69
CA PHE A 168 0.23 -3.32 12.99
C PHE A 168 0.32 -2.11 12.04
N PHE A 169 1.50 -1.50 11.90
CA PHE A 169 1.70 -0.26 11.15
C PHE A 169 2.49 -0.43 9.84
N LEU A 170 2.93 -1.66 9.51
CA LEU A 170 3.73 -1.96 8.31
C LEU A 170 3.15 -3.10 7.45
#